data_AF-A0A932N4Z2-F1
#
_entry.id   AF-A0A932N4Z2-F1
#
_cell.length_a   1.000
_cell.length_b   1.000
_cell.length_c   1.000
_cell.angle_alpha   90.00
_cell.angle_beta   90.00
_cell.angle_gamma   90.00
#
_symmetry.space_group_name_H-M   'P 1'
#
loop_
_entity.id
_entity.type
_entity.pdbx_description
1 polymer ?
#
loop_
_entity_poly.entity_id
_entity_poly.type
_entity_poly.pdbx_seq_one_letter_code
_entity_poly.pdbx_strand_id
1 'polypeptide(L)'
;MQLHLPTQRYAWLGGSLFWRTFILIGFIITVSMAAWVASSHFLERGPKAQQMAARIISTVTITRAALTHSRPAWRTELLFELSSNEGIRIYSLESNDRIEPLRDMSLMPDLENIVQATLGSDTKIAGRVNGMAGFWVSFKIDDDDE
;
A
#
# COMPACT_ATOMS: atom_id res chain seq x y z
N MET A 1 -51.63 -13.28 -69.36
CA MET A 1 -51.82 -12.13 -68.45
C MET A 1 -50.78 -12.25 -67.35
N GLN A 2 -49.81 -11.33 -67.33
CA GLN A 2 -48.75 -11.22 -66.30
C GLN A 2 -49.40 -11.01 -64.90
N LEU A 3 -48.83 -11.47 -63.79
CA LEU A 3 -47.67 -10.87 -63.13
C LEU A 3 -47.03 -11.87 -62.13
N HIS A 4 -45.74 -12.15 -62.30
CA HIS A 4 -44.88 -12.54 -61.17
C HIS A 4 -44.65 -11.27 -60.31
N LEU A 5 -44.92 -11.33 -59.00
CA LEU A 5 -44.37 -10.35 -58.07
C LEU A 5 -43.13 -10.94 -57.39
N PRO A 6 -41.94 -10.34 -57.58
CA PRO A 6 -40.74 -10.76 -56.87
C PRO A 6 -40.73 -10.24 -55.43
N THR A 7 -40.18 -11.13 -54.60
CA THR A 7 -39.47 -11.02 -53.32
C THR A 7 -38.86 -9.69 -52.90
N GLN A 8 -38.53 -9.64 -51.60
CA GLN A 8 -37.56 -8.79 -50.90
C GLN A 8 -38.12 -7.53 -50.20
N ARG A 9 -38.73 -7.76 -49.04
CA ARG A 9 -38.93 -6.75 -48.00
C ARG A 9 -37.59 -6.45 -47.31
N TYR A 10 -36.92 -5.41 -47.80
CA TYR A 10 -36.04 -4.48 -47.07
C TYR A 10 -35.16 -5.04 -45.93
N ALA A 11 -34.17 -5.88 -46.27
CA ALA A 11 -33.05 -6.19 -45.37
C ALA A 11 -31.95 -5.10 -45.35
N TRP A 12 -32.16 -3.95 -46.00
CA TRP A 12 -31.09 -2.98 -46.27
C TRP A 12 -31.15 -1.67 -45.46
N LEU A 13 -32.30 -1.36 -44.83
CA LEU A 13 -32.43 -0.17 -43.96
C LEU A 13 -31.96 -0.43 -42.51
N GLY A 14 -31.75 -1.70 -42.14
CA GLY A 14 -31.23 -2.10 -40.83
C GLY A 14 -29.74 -1.82 -40.63
N GLY A 15 -28.97 -1.53 -41.69
CA GLY A 15 -27.51 -1.36 -41.60
C GLY A 15 -27.07 -0.04 -40.99
N SER A 16 -27.77 1.07 -41.24
CA SER A 16 -27.30 2.41 -40.81
C SER A 16 -27.74 2.77 -39.40
N LEU A 17 -29.00 2.51 -39.03
CA LEU A 17 -29.49 2.88 -37.69
C LEU A 17 -28.91 1.96 -36.60
N PHE A 18 -28.89 0.64 -36.84
CA PHE A 18 -28.30 -0.34 -35.94
C PHE A 18 -26.80 -0.09 -35.73
N TRP A 19 -26.05 0.17 -36.81
CA TRP A 19 -24.61 0.41 -36.72
C TRP A 19 -24.29 1.72 -36.01
N ARG A 20 -25.07 2.78 -36.23
CA ARG A 20 -24.94 4.06 -35.53
C ARG A 20 -25.19 3.91 -34.03
N THR A 21 -26.26 3.22 -33.62
CA THR A 21 -26.54 3.01 -32.19
C THR A 21 -25.56 2.05 -31.55
N PHE A 22 -25.13 1.00 -32.25
CA PHE A 22 -24.11 0.07 -31.75
C PHE A 22 -22.77 0.79 -31.48
N ILE A 23 -22.30 1.63 -32.42
CA ILE A 23 -21.08 2.42 -32.22
C ILE A 23 -21.28 3.44 -31.09
N LEU A 24 -22.41 4.14 -31.04
CA LEU A 24 -22.70 5.11 -29.98
C LEU A 24 -22.70 4.45 -28.59
N ILE A 25 -23.36 3.30 -28.46
CA ILE A 25 -23.43 2.54 -27.20
C ILE A 25 -22.03 2.02 -26.83
N GLY A 26 -21.31 1.41 -27.78
CA GLY A 26 -19.95 0.91 -27.53
C GLY A 26 -18.98 2.03 -27.14
N PHE A 27 -19.07 3.19 -27.77
CA PHE A 27 -18.30 4.38 -27.43
C PHE A 27 -18.64 4.88 -26.03
N ILE A 28 -19.93 5.03 -25.70
CA ILE A 28 -20.39 5.44 -24.37
C ILE A 28 -19.92 4.47 -23.29
N ILE A 29 -20.02 3.16 -23.52
CA ILE A 29 -19.54 2.14 -22.59
C ILE A 29 -18.02 2.26 -22.39
N THR A 30 -17.27 2.45 -23.48
CA THR A 30 -15.81 2.60 -23.41
C THR A 30 -15.41 3.85 -22.63
N VAL A 31 -16.06 4.99 -22.87
CA VAL A 31 -15.82 6.24 -22.15
C VAL A 31 -16.20 6.09 -20.67
N SER A 32 -17.32 5.44 -20.36
CA SER A 32 -17.74 5.18 -18.98
C SER A 32 -16.76 4.28 -18.24
N MET A 33 -16.28 3.20 -18.88
CA MET A 33 -15.26 2.31 -18.32
C MET A 33 -13.94 3.06 -18.09
N ALA A 34 -13.51 3.87 -19.06
CA ALA A 34 -12.30 4.69 -18.93
C ALA A 34 -12.41 5.71 -17.79
N ALA A 35 -13.57 6.35 -17.62
CA ALA A 35 -13.82 7.27 -16.51
C ALA A 35 -13.74 6.57 -15.15
N TRP A 36 -14.26 5.35 -15.04
CA TRP A 36 -14.15 4.55 -13.82
C TRP A 36 -12.71 4.13 -13.50
N VAL A 37 -11.97 3.69 -14.52
CA VAL A 37 -10.54 3.35 -14.39
C VAL A 37 -9.72 4.58 -13.98
N ALA A 38 -9.98 5.73 -14.60
CA ALA A 38 -9.34 6.99 -14.21
C ALA A 38 -9.68 7.40 -12.76
N SER A 39 -10.94 7.23 -12.34
CA SER A 39 -11.38 7.49 -10.96
C SER A 39 -10.70 6.56 -9.95
N SER A 40 -10.47 5.29 -10.33
CA SER A 40 -9.79 4.31 -9.48
C SER A 40 -8.32 4.68 -9.32
N HIS A 41 -7.63 5.00 -10.42
CA HIS A 41 -6.21 5.37 -10.41
C HIS A 41 -5.91 6.67 -9.66
N PHE A 42 -6.83 7.64 -9.67
CA PHE A 42 -6.63 8.91 -8.95
C PHE A 42 -6.56 8.72 -7.42
N LEU A 43 -7.02 7.58 -6.91
CA LEU A 43 -7.03 7.27 -5.49
C LEU A 43 -5.87 6.36 -5.05
N GLU A 44 -4.96 5.89 -5.91
CA GLU A 44 -4.11 4.73 -5.57
C GLU A 44 -2.83 5.03 -4.76
N ARG A 45 -2.30 6.26 -4.79
CA ARG A 45 -1.02 6.57 -4.08
C ARG A 45 -1.20 6.74 -2.58
N GLY A 46 -2.26 7.43 -2.15
CA GLY A 46 -2.62 7.61 -0.74
C GLY A 46 -2.86 6.31 0.05
N PRO A 47 -3.76 5.39 -0.39
CA PRO A 47 -4.16 4.24 0.40
C PRO A 47 -3.03 3.22 0.54
N LYS A 48 -2.11 3.10 -0.43
CA LYS A 48 -1.01 2.14 -0.31
C LYS A 48 -0.01 2.57 0.77
N ALA A 49 0.39 3.85 0.80
CA ALA A 49 1.24 4.38 1.85
C ALA A 49 0.56 4.29 3.22
N GLN A 50 -0.73 4.63 3.30
CA GLN A 50 -1.52 4.52 4.54
C GLN A 50 -1.64 3.09 5.07
N GLN A 51 -1.91 2.11 4.21
CA GLN A 51 -2.01 0.69 4.61
C GLN A 51 -0.67 0.17 5.12
N MET A 52 0.43 0.48 4.42
CA MET A 52 1.77 0.10 4.86
C MET A 52 2.13 0.76 6.19
N ALA A 53 1.86 2.07 6.32
CA ALA A 53 2.07 2.82 7.55
C ALA A 53 1.29 2.20 8.71
N ALA A 54 -0.01 1.94 8.54
CA ALA A 54 -0.86 1.36 9.57
C ALA A 54 -0.35 0.00 10.04
N ARG A 55 0.16 -0.83 9.12
CA ARG A 55 0.75 -2.12 9.47
C ARG A 55 2.04 -1.96 10.29
N ILE A 56 2.91 -1.05 9.88
CA ILE A 56 4.17 -0.76 10.59
C ILE A 56 3.87 -0.21 11.98
N ILE A 57 3.03 0.81 12.06
CA ILE A 57 2.59 1.44 13.30
C ILE A 57 2.04 0.39 14.26
N SER A 58 1.09 -0.43 13.82
CA SER A 58 0.50 -1.48 14.66
C SER A 58 1.56 -2.46 15.19
N THR A 59 2.49 -2.89 14.32
CA THR A 59 3.56 -3.83 14.72
C THR A 59 4.48 -3.20 15.76
N VAL A 60 4.91 -1.96 15.54
CA VAL A 60 5.78 -1.23 16.47
C VAL A 60 5.07 -0.93 17.78
N THR A 61 3.82 -0.47 17.75
CA THR A 61 3.04 -0.18 18.96
C THR A 61 2.83 -1.42 19.81
N ILE A 62 2.45 -2.55 19.21
CA ILE A 62 2.26 -3.82 19.95
C ILE A 62 3.60 -4.31 20.51
N THR A 63 4.67 -4.29 19.71
CA THR A 63 6.00 -4.73 20.14
C THR A 63 6.55 -3.87 21.27
N ARG A 64 6.41 -2.54 21.16
CA ARG A 64 6.75 -1.59 22.22
C ARG A 64 5.98 -1.91 23.49
N ALA A 65 4.66 -2.04 23.41
CA ALA A 65 3.82 -2.35 24.57
C ALA A 65 4.20 -3.69 25.23
N ALA A 66 4.50 -4.73 24.42
CA ALA A 66 4.94 -6.02 24.92
C ALA A 66 6.27 -5.92 25.66
N LEU A 67 7.24 -5.18 25.13
CA LEU A 67 8.54 -4.95 25.78
C LEU A 67 8.42 -4.11 27.06
N THR A 68 7.68 -2.99 26.99
CA THR A 68 7.47 -2.07 28.13
C THR A 68 6.78 -2.77 29.29
N HIS A 69 5.80 -3.63 29.03
CA HIS A 69 5.07 -4.37 30.08
C HIS A 69 5.62 -5.77 30.34
N SER A 70 6.69 -6.18 29.66
CA SER A 70 7.34 -7.47 29.91
C SER A 70 7.96 -7.50 31.31
N ARG A 71 7.81 -8.64 32.00
CA ARG A 71 8.57 -8.87 33.24
C ARG A 71 10.07 -8.97 32.88
N PRO A 72 10.98 -8.29 33.60
CA PRO A 72 12.42 -8.34 33.30
C PRO A 72 12.98 -9.75 33.17
N ALA A 73 12.50 -10.69 34.00
CA ALA A 73 12.93 -12.09 33.99
C ALA A 73 12.57 -12.86 32.70
N TRP A 74 11.59 -12.40 31.91
CA TRP A 74 11.13 -13.06 30.69
C TRP A 74 11.39 -12.25 29.42
N ARG A 75 12.06 -11.10 29.53
CA ARG A 75 12.34 -10.22 28.39
C ARG A 75 13.18 -10.91 27.33
N THR A 76 14.16 -11.71 27.73
CA THR A 76 15.00 -12.50 26.80
C THR A 76 14.19 -13.54 26.03
N GLU A 77 13.25 -14.22 26.71
CA GLU A 77 12.36 -15.19 26.06
C GLU A 77 11.44 -14.49 25.05
N LEU A 78 10.87 -13.34 25.42
CA LEU A 78 10.06 -12.53 24.50
C LEU A 78 10.85 -12.09 23.26
N LEU A 79 12.11 -11.64 23.43
CA LEU A 79 12.97 -11.28 22.30
C LEU A 79 13.27 -12.48 21.40
N PHE A 80 13.45 -13.66 21.98
CA PHE A 80 13.63 -14.90 21.24
C PHE A 80 12.37 -15.29 20.47
N GLU A 81 11.19 -15.17 21.08
CA GLU A 81 9.89 -15.41 20.46
C GLU A 81 9.63 -14.44 19.30
N LEU A 82 9.87 -13.14 19.50
CA LEU A 82 9.76 -12.11 18.45
C LEU A 82 10.70 -12.42 17.27
N SER A 83 11.94 -12.82 17.54
CA SER A 83 12.91 -13.19 16.51
C SER A 83 12.50 -14.44 15.74
N SER A 84 12.02 -15.46 16.44
CA SER A 84 11.82 -16.80 15.88
C SER A 84 10.44 -17.00 15.25
N ASN A 85 9.40 -16.42 15.85
CA ASN A 85 8.00 -16.59 15.42
C ASN A 85 7.50 -15.40 14.59
N GLU A 86 7.87 -14.17 14.96
CA GLU A 86 7.39 -12.95 14.29
C GLU A 86 8.40 -12.39 13.27
N GLY A 87 9.64 -12.90 13.26
CA GLY A 87 10.72 -12.39 12.40
C GLY A 87 11.18 -10.98 12.78
N ILE A 88 10.85 -10.49 13.98
CA ILE A 88 11.18 -9.17 14.48
C ILE A 88 12.45 -9.26 15.33
N ARG A 89 13.46 -8.46 14.96
CA ARG A 89 14.71 -8.35 15.72
C ARG A 89 14.84 -6.96 16.30
N ILE A 90 15.22 -6.88 17.57
CA ILE A 90 15.30 -5.65 18.32
C ILE A 90 16.75 -5.42 18.71
N TYR A 91 17.23 -4.20 18.46
CA TYR A 91 18.58 -3.75 18.73
C TYR A 91 18.51 -2.40 19.44
N SER A 92 19.49 -2.14 20.32
CA SER A 92 19.73 -0.78 20.82
C SER A 92 20.17 0.10 19.65
N LEU A 93 19.68 1.34 19.62
CA LEU A 93 20.06 2.34 18.62
C LEU A 93 21.12 3.25 19.22
N GLU A 94 22.36 3.10 18.77
CA GLU A 94 23.50 3.86 19.28
C GLU A 94 23.74 5.13 18.44
N SER A 95 24.35 6.15 19.05
CA SER A 95 24.62 7.43 18.37
C SER A 95 25.63 7.30 17.22
N ASN A 96 26.46 6.26 17.22
CA ASN A 96 27.45 5.97 16.17
C ASN A 96 26.90 5.03 15.08
N ASP A 97 25.63 4.63 15.16
CA ASP A 97 25.04 3.74 14.16
C ASP A 97 24.92 4.41 12.79
N ARG A 98 25.33 3.68 11.76
CA ARG A 98 25.22 4.11 10.37
C ARG A 98 23.87 3.72 9.82
N ILE A 99 22.99 4.70 9.72
CA ILE A 99 21.63 4.55 9.20
C ILE A 99 21.62 4.94 7.73
N GLU A 100 21.15 4.03 6.88
CA GLU A 100 21.03 4.28 5.44
C GLU A 100 19.56 4.16 5.00
N PRO A 101 19.06 5.15 4.23
CA PRO A 101 17.67 5.16 3.81
C PRO A 101 17.34 3.97 2.90
N LEU A 102 16.07 3.59 2.90
CA LEU A 102 15.58 2.59 1.95
C LEU A 102 15.76 3.13 0.53
N ARG A 103 16.22 2.28 -0.41
CA ARG A 103 16.46 2.70 -1.80
C ARG A 103 15.15 3.24 -2.40
N ASP A 104 15.26 4.40 -3.05
CA ASP A 104 14.18 5.29 -3.49
C ASP A 104 12.87 4.57 -3.85
N MET A 105 11.88 4.67 -2.95
CA MET A 105 10.51 4.21 -3.18
C MET A 105 9.63 5.45 -3.34
N SER A 106 8.90 5.55 -4.45
CA SER A 106 7.98 6.67 -4.73
C SER A 106 6.92 6.94 -3.64
N LEU A 107 6.73 6.01 -2.70
CA LEU A 107 5.77 6.11 -1.59
C LEU A 107 6.45 6.47 -0.25
N MET A 108 7.78 6.54 -0.21
CA MET A 108 8.52 6.67 1.05
C MET A 108 8.29 8.01 1.77
N PRO A 109 8.24 9.17 1.09
CA PRO A 109 7.96 10.43 1.77
C PRO A 109 6.60 10.43 2.48
N ASP A 110 5.57 9.91 1.81
CA ASP A 110 4.24 9.79 2.40
C ASP A 110 4.22 8.80 3.58
N LEU A 111 4.94 7.68 3.45
CA LEU A 111 5.07 6.67 4.50
C LEU A 111 5.76 7.23 5.75
N GLU A 112 6.92 7.87 5.59
CA GLU A 112 7.68 8.50 6.67
C GLU A 112 6.83 9.53 7.40
N ASN A 113 6.13 10.40 6.66
CA ASN A 113 5.25 11.41 7.24
C ASN A 113 4.16 10.80 8.12
N ILE A 114 3.48 9.74 7.65
CA ILE A 114 2.39 9.09 8.41
C ILE A 114 2.94 8.38 9.66
N VAL A 115 4.08 7.68 9.52
CA VAL A 115 4.71 6.96 10.63
C VAL A 115 5.21 7.94 11.68
N GLN A 116 5.92 8.99 11.30
CA GLN A 116 6.42 10.02 12.23
C GLN A 116 5.29 10.80 12.92
N ALA A 117 4.21 11.08 12.20
CA ALA A 117 3.03 11.74 12.81
C ALA A 117 2.38 10.89 13.91
N THR A 118 2.53 9.56 13.87
CA THR A 118 1.90 8.64 14.83
C THR A 118 2.85 8.14 15.91
N LEU A 119 4.08 7.79 15.54
CA LEU A 119 5.08 7.19 16.45
C LEU A 119 6.04 8.22 17.07
N GLY A 120 6.13 9.43 16.50
CA GLY A 120 7.03 10.49 16.94
C GLY A 120 7.92 11.00 15.81
N SER A 121 8.21 12.30 15.80
CA SER A 121 9.00 12.97 14.75
C SER A 121 10.47 12.52 14.69
N ASP A 122 10.96 11.89 15.74
CA ASP A 122 12.28 11.29 15.85
C ASP A 122 12.34 9.83 15.34
N THR A 123 11.20 9.27 14.89
CA THR A 123 11.14 7.94 14.28
C THR A 123 11.91 7.91 12.97
N LYS A 124 12.93 7.06 12.91
CA LYS A 124 13.77 6.82 11.73
C LYS A 124 13.32 5.55 11.03
N ILE A 125 13.14 5.63 9.72
CA ILE A 125 12.93 4.48 8.85
C ILE A 125 14.20 4.28 8.01
N ALA A 126 14.69 3.05 7.92
CA ALA A 126 15.92 2.76 7.19
C ALA A 126 15.88 1.41 6.48
N GLY A 127 16.65 1.31 5.41
CA GLY A 127 16.86 0.07 4.65
C GLY A 127 18.07 -0.73 5.09
N ARG A 128 18.95 -0.08 5.84
CA ARG A 128 20.17 -0.70 6.33
C ARG A 128 20.67 0.05 7.56
N VAL A 129 21.09 -0.70 8.57
CA VAL A 129 21.75 -0.16 9.77
C VAL A 129 23.04 -0.95 9.98
N ASN A 130 24.17 -0.25 10.10
CA ASN A 130 25.49 -0.88 10.31
C ASN A 130 25.83 -2.00 9.31
N GLY A 131 25.42 -1.82 8.06
CA GLY A 131 25.64 -2.80 6.99
C GLY A 131 24.64 -3.96 6.94
N MET A 132 23.74 -4.09 7.92
CA MET A 132 22.68 -5.10 7.96
C MET A 132 21.44 -4.64 7.19
N ALA A 133 21.17 -5.28 6.05
CA ALA A 133 20.00 -4.97 5.23
C ALA A 133 18.71 -5.44 5.91
N GLY A 134 17.66 -4.63 5.87
CA GLY A 134 16.36 -4.92 6.48
C GLY A 134 15.43 -3.73 6.45
N PHE A 135 14.20 -3.90 6.91
CA PHE A 135 13.30 -2.78 7.17
C PHE A 135 13.41 -2.38 8.63
N TRP A 136 14.05 -1.24 8.89
CA TRP A 136 14.35 -0.76 10.23
C TRP A 136 13.41 0.37 10.61
N VAL A 137 12.87 0.32 11.83
CA VAL A 137 12.05 1.40 12.42
C VAL A 137 12.52 1.62 13.84
N SER A 138 12.94 2.85 14.17
CA SER A 138 13.31 3.18 15.54
C SER A 138 12.08 3.48 16.38
N PHE A 139 12.12 3.14 17.66
CA PHE A 139 11.12 3.52 18.64
C PHE A 139 11.80 3.70 20.00
N LYS A 140 11.17 4.44 20.90
CA LYS A 140 11.65 4.65 22.27
C LYS A 140 10.83 3.83 23.26
N ILE A 141 11.47 3.38 24.33
CA ILE A 141 10.82 2.78 25.49
C ILE A 141 11.02 3.76 26.65
N ASP A 142 9.96 4.09 27.40
CA ASP A 142 9.98 5.10 28.48
C ASP A 142 10.95 4.79 29.65
N ASP A 143 11.71 3.69 29.56
CA ASP A 143 12.60 3.18 30.62
C ASP A 143 14.09 3.36 30.28
N ASP A 144 14.44 3.89 29.10
CA ASP A 144 15.82 3.96 28.59
C ASP A 144 16.45 5.39 28.63
N ASP A 145 15.89 6.31 29.44
CA ASP A 145 16.47 7.64 29.70
C ASP A 145 17.04 7.77 31.14
N GLU A 146 17.88 6.81 31.56
CA GLU A 146 18.81 6.95 32.72
C GLU A 146 20.27 6.66 32.36
#